data_AF-A0A920LLE8-F1
#
_entry.id   AF-A0A920LLE8-F1
#
_cell.length_a   1.000
_cell.length_b   1.000
_cell.length_c   1.000
_cell.angle_alpha   90.00
_cell.angle_beta   90.00
_cell.angle_gamma   90.00
#
_symmetry.space_group_name_H-M   'P 1'
#
loop_
_entity.id
_entity.type
_entity.pdbx_description
1 polymer ?
#
loop_
_entity_poly.entity_id
_entity_poly.type
_entity_poly.pdbx_seq_one_letter_code
_entity_poly.pdbx_strand_id
1 'polypeptide(L)' 'MYNTQQLQEKWAPILDYDGLDPIKDAHRRSTTAILLENQEKELREEASFLSEQPTVKHQ' A
#
# COMPACT_ATOMS: atom_id res chain seq x y z
N MET A 1 15.83 3.63 -2.42
CA MET A 1 15.10 3.02 -3.56
C MET A 1 14.38 1.81 -2.99
N TYR A 2 13.06 1.70 -3.15
CA TYR A 2 12.35 0.47 -2.77
C TYR A 2 12.90 -0.69 -3.59
N ASN A 3 13.12 -1.83 -2.96
CA ASN A 3 13.43 -3.05 -3.69
C ASN A 3 12.12 -3.54 -4.32
N THR A 4 11.88 -3.15 -5.57
CA THR A 4 10.65 -3.44 -6.31
C THR A 4 10.33 -4.94 -6.33
N GLN A 5 11.34 -5.82 -6.33
CA GLN A 5 11.11 -7.28 -6.31
C GLN A 5 10.40 -7.70 -5.02
N GLN A 6 10.85 -7.21 -3.87
CA GLN A 6 10.22 -7.48 -2.57
C GLN A 6 8.79 -6.93 -2.51
N LEU A 7 8.53 -5.76 -3.12
CA LEU A 7 7.17 -5.22 -3.19
C LEU A 7 6.26 -6.05 -4.09
N GLN A 8 6.77 -6.57 -5.21
CA GLN A 8 6.00 -7.47 -6.07
C GLN A 8 5.68 -8.79 -5.38
N GLU A 9 6.61 -9.35 -4.60
CA GLU A 9 6.35 -10.55 -3.78
C GLU A 9 5.30 -10.27 -2.70
N LYS A 10 5.43 -9.16 -1.96
CA LYS A 10 4.46 -8.73 -0.94
C LYS A 10 3.06 -8.59 -1.51
N TRP A 11 2.94 -7.98 -2.68
CA TRP A 11 1.66 -7.66 -3.31
C TRP A 11 1.21 -8.70 -4.35
N ALA A 12 1.90 -9.84 -4.49
CA ALA A 12 1.55 -10.90 -5.44
C ALA A 12 0.07 -11.33 -5.37
N PRO A 13 -0.57 -11.49 -4.19
CA PRO A 13 -1.99 -11.86 -4.13
C PRO A 13 -2.94 -10.88 -4.84
N ILE A 14 -2.55 -9.61 -4.95
CA ILE A 14 -3.33 -8.56 -5.65
C ILE A 14 -2.88 -8.44 -7.11
N LEU A 15 -1.57 -8.49 -7.35
CA LEU A 15 -1.01 -8.34 -8.69
C LEU A 15 -1.29 -9.54 -9.61
N ASP A 16 -1.50 -10.72 -9.03
CA ASP A 16 -1.74 -12.01 -9.70
C ASP A 16 -3.15 -12.54 -9.45
N TYR A 17 -4.11 -11.65 -9.16
CA TYR A 17 -5.49 -12.06 -8.94
C TYR A 17 -6.14 -12.62 -10.21
N ASP A 18 -6.47 -13.92 -10.18
CA ASP A 18 -7.01 -14.67 -11.33
C ASP A 18 -8.38 -14.19 -11.85
N GLY A 19 -9.09 -13.34 -11.09
CA GLY A 19 -10.40 -12.82 -11.49
C GLY A 19 -10.35 -11.58 -12.40
N LEU A 20 -9.17 -11.12 -12.81
CA LEU A 20 -8.96 -9.97 -13.70
C LEU A 20 -7.93 -10.29 -14.78
N ASP A 21 -7.87 -9.46 -15.82
CA ASP A 21 -6.82 -9.57 -16.84
C ASP A 21 -5.42 -9.35 -16.22
N PRO A 22 -4.42 -10.20 -16.54
CA PRO A 22 -3.10 -10.12 -15.93
C PRO A 22 -2.31 -8.87 -16.36
N ILE A 23 -1.50 -8.33 -15.45
CA ILE A 23 -0.58 -7.22 -15.74
C ILE A 23 0.65 -7.76 -16.48
N LYS A 24 0.64 -7.70 -17.81
CA LYS A 24 1.71 -8.24 -18.67
C LYS A 24 2.95 -7.35 -18.76
N ASP A 25 2.78 -6.04 -18.60
CA ASP A 25 3.88 -5.08 -18.70
C ASP A 25 4.64 -4.98 -17.37
N ALA A 26 5.93 -5.27 -17.40
CA ALA A 26 6.76 -5.34 -16.20
C ALA A 26 6.88 -3.99 -15.49
N HIS A 27 6.91 -2.89 -16.24
CA HIS A 27 6.97 -1.54 -15.66
C HIS A 27 5.67 -1.19 -14.94
N ARG A 28 4.52 -1.43 -15.57
CA ARG A 28 3.20 -1.26 -14.94
C ARG A 28 3.09 -2.10 -13.68
N ARG A 29 3.52 -3.37 -13.71
CA ARG A 29 3.53 -4.24 -12.52
C ARG A 29 4.36 -3.65 -11.37
N SER A 30 5.57 -3.19 -11.69
CA SER A 30 6.46 -2.52 -10.72
C SER A 30 5.81 -1.27 -10.13
N THR A 31 5.26 -0.40 -10.97
CA THR A 31 4.63 0.86 -10.53
C THR A 31 3.39 0.60 -9.70
N THR A 32 2.57 -0.40 -10.06
CA THR A 32 1.42 -0.82 -9.24
C THR A 32 1.86 -1.32 -7.87
N ALA A 33 2.93 -2.13 -7.77
CA ALA A 33 3.45 -2.60 -6.48
C ALA A 33 3.92 -1.43 -5.59
N ILE A 34 4.53 -0.39 -6.17
CA ILE A 34 4.93 0.82 -5.45
C ILE A 34 3.71 1.62 -4.98
N LEU A 35 2.69 1.77 -5.82
CA LEU A 35 1.45 2.47 -5.46
C LEU A 35 0.72 1.77 -4.31
N LEU A 36 0.64 0.43 -4.33
CA LEU A 36 0.04 -0.34 -3.23
C LEU A 36 0.80 -0.17 -1.91
N GLU A 37 2.13 -0.17 -1.96
CA GLU A 37 2.98 0.08 -0.79
C GLU A 37 2.76 1.49 -0.21
N ASN A 38 2.68 2.51 -1.07
CA ASN A 38 2.40 3.87 -0.63
C ASN A 38 1.00 3.96 -0.01
N GLN A 39 -0.01 3.33 -0.62
CA GLN A 39 -1.37 3.33 -0.10
C GLN A 39 -1.48 2.70 1.30
N GLU A 40 -0.78 1.59 1.54
CA GLU A 40 -0.74 0.97 2.87
C GLU A 40 -0.09 1.88 3.92
N LYS A 41 0.98 2.60 3.55
CA LYS A 41 1.65 3.56 4.44
C LYS A 41 0.74 4.71 4.82
N GLU A 42 0.11 5.35 3.83
CA GLU A 42 -0.86 6.42 4.07
C GLU A 42 -1.98 5.96 5.00
N LEU A 43 -2.57 4.78 4.76
CA LEU A 43 -3.64 4.24 5.63
C LEU A 43 -3.17 3.97 7.06
N ARG A 44 -1.92 3.50 7.24
CA ARG A 44 -1.33 3.27 8.57
C ARG A 44 -1.06 4.60 9.29
N GLU A 45 -0.58 5.60 8.56
CA GLU A 45 -0.30 6.94 9.08
C GLU A 45 -1.60 7.67 9.47
N GLU A 46 -2.64 7.60 8.63
CA GLU A 46 -3.99 8.11 8.92
C GLU A 46 -4.57 7.46 10.19
N ALA A 47 -4.44 6.14 10.33
CA ALA A 47 -4.90 5.43 11.53
C ALA A 47 -4.15 5.86 12.80
N SER A 48 -2.85 6.17 12.69
CA SER A 48 -2.05 6.67 13.80
C SER A 48 -2.46 8.09 14.21
N PHE A 49 -2.74 8.97 13.24
CA PHE A 49 -3.12 10.36 13.49
C PHE A 49 -4.43 10.48 14.31
N LEU A 50 -5.41 9.61 14.06
CA LEU A 50 -6.67 9.58 14.82
C LEU A 50 -6.51 9.17 16.29
N SER A 51 -5.37 8.59 16.67
CA SER A 51 -5.11 8.16 18.06
C SER A 51 -4.46 9.24 18.95
N GLU A 52 -3.89 10.30 18.36
CA GLU A 52 -3.08 11.29 19.10
C GLU A 52 -3.79 12.62 19.42
N GLN A 53 -5.08 12.80 19.09
CA GLN A 53 -5.80 13.96 19.65
C GLN A 53 -6.05 13.73 21.15
N PRO A 54 -5.42 14.50 22.06
CA PRO A 54 -5.84 14.47 23.45
C PRO A 54 -7.25 15.04 23.46
N THR A 55 -8.23 14.26 23.91
CA THR A 55 -9.51 14.84 24.32
C THR A 55 -9.20 15.74 25.51
N VAL A 56 -8.94 17.02 25.25
CA VAL A 56 -8.78 18.03 26.29
C VAL A 56 -10.15 18.13 26.95
N LYS A 57 -10.35 17.40 28.04
CA LYS A 57 -11.55 17.55 28.87
C LYS A 57 -11.50 18.95 29.45
N HIS A 58 -12.21 19.88 28.83
CA HIS A 58 -12.59 21.12 29.47
C HIS A 58 -13.64 20.79 30.52
N GLN A 59 -13.21 20.56 31.76
CA GLN A 59 -13.83 21.06 32.98
C GLN A 59 -12.94 20.78 34.19
#